data_AF-A0A7D9HK39-F1
#
_entry.id   AF-A0A7D9HK39-F1
#
_cell.length_a   1.000
_cell.length_b   1.000
_cell.length_c   1.000
_cell.angle_alpha   90.00
_cell.angle_beta   90.00
_cell.angle_gamma   90.00
#
_symmetry.space_group_name_H-M   'P 1'
#
loop_
_entity.id
_entity.type
_entity.pdbx_description
1 polymer ?
#
loop_
_entity_poly.entity_id
_entity_poly.type
_entity_poly.pdbx_seq_one_letter_code
_entity_poly.pdbx_strand_id
1 'polypeptide(L)' 'MKYYVKLTLERNPVLVVLHVGTNDVQRKEPREIAIDVKTLCRSIVKDGLTRIAISEIIQRQDEDMNIKIRKTNLLLAE' A
#
# COMPACT_ATOMS: atom_id res chain seq x y z
N MET A 1 13.14 2.06 -1.61
CA MET A 1 12.40 1.42 -0.48
C MET A 1 12.91 0.03 -0.07
N LYS A 2 13.54 -0.76 -0.96
CA LYS A 2 13.94 -2.16 -0.67
C LYS A 2 14.82 -2.34 0.59
N TYR A 3 15.66 -1.37 0.93
CA TYR A 3 16.60 -1.47 2.07
C TYR A 3 15.98 -1.13 3.43
N TYR A 4 15.03 -0.18 3.49
CA TYR A 4 14.46 0.28 4.76
C TYR A 4 13.47 -0.72 5.37
N VAL A 5 12.75 -1.46 4.54
CA VAL A 5 11.75 -2.44 5.01
C VAL A 5 12.41 -3.75 5.39
N LYS A 6 13.53 -4.11 4.76
CA LYS A 6 14.19 -5.42 4.92
C LYS A 6 14.58 -5.74 6.37
N LEU A 7 15.22 -4.79 7.06
CA LEU A 7 15.62 -4.98 8.47
C LEU A 7 14.43 -5.17 9.41
N THR A 8 13.30 -4.50 9.13
CA THR A 8 12.07 -4.65 9.92
C THR A 8 11.40 -6.00 9.66
N LEU A 9 11.47 -6.51 8.43
CA LEU A 9 10.93 -7.83 8.08
C LEU A 9 11.79 -8.97 8.63
N GLU A 10 13.10 -8.80 8.73
CA GLU A 10 14.02 -9.79 9.33
C GLU A 10 13.71 -10.04 10.82
N ARG A 11 12.95 -9.16 11.48
CA ARG A 11 12.46 -9.35 12.85
C ARG A 11 11.20 -10.22 12.94
N ASN A 12 10.73 -10.79 11.83
CA ASN A 12 9.54 -11.63 11.74
C ASN A 12 8.30 -11.02 12.43
N PRO A 13 7.88 -9.82 12.01
CA PRO A 13 6.71 -9.18 12.61
C PRO A 13 5.45 -10.02 12.39
N VAL A 14 4.60 -10.09 13.41
CA VAL A 14 3.29 -10.75 13.33
C VAL A 14 2.31 -9.96 12.46
N LEU A 15 2.41 -8.62 12.47
CA LEU A 15 1.58 -7.71 11.70
C LEU A 15 2.43 -6.59 11.09
N VAL A 16 2.22 -6.34 9.81
CA VAL A 16 2.72 -5.17 9.10
C VAL A 16 1.54 -4.33 8.63
N VAL A 17 1.51 -3.06 9.02
CA VAL A 17 0.53 -2.09 8.52
C VAL A 17 1.21 -1.25 7.44
N LEU A 18 0.69 -1.32 6.21
CA LEU A 18 1.21 -0.56 5.07
C LEU A 18 0.32 0.63 4.80
N HIS A 19 0.85 1.83 5.00
CA HIS A 19 0.22 3.08 4.60
C HIS A 19 1.06 3.72 3.49
N VAL A 20 0.67 3.52 2.24
CA VAL A 20 1.45 3.88 1.05
C VAL A 20 0.52 4.30 -0.10
N GLY A 21 1.06 5.03 -1.09
CA GLY A 21 0.33 5.40 -2.32
C GLY A 21 -0.05 6.87 -2.42
N THR A 22 -0.03 7.65 -1.34
CA THR A 22 -0.38 9.09 -1.35
C THR A 22 0.43 9.90 -2.37
N ASN A 23 1.74 9.61 -2.50
CA ASN A 23 2.61 10.29 -3.47
C ASN A 23 2.38 9.85 -4.92
N ASP A 24 1.88 8.64 -5.10
CA ASP A 24 1.65 8.04 -6.42
C ASP A 24 0.33 8.53 -7.05
N VAL A 25 -0.65 8.94 -6.24
CA VAL A 25 -1.97 9.44 -6.70
C VAL A 25 -1.86 10.54 -7.76
N GLN A 26 -0.85 11.40 -7.65
CA GLN A 26 -0.63 12.50 -8.60
C GLN A 26 -0.12 12.05 -9.97
N ARG A 27 0.55 10.89 -10.03
CA ARG A 27 1.34 10.48 -11.20
C ARG A 27 0.88 9.18 -11.84
N LYS A 28 0.11 8.36 -11.12
CA LYS A 28 -0.33 7.04 -11.53
C LYS A 28 -1.85 6.94 -11.52
N GLU A 29 -2.36 5.98 -12.29
CA GLU A 29 -3.78 5.64 -12.27
C GLU A 29 -4.11 4.72 -11.08
N PRO A 30 -5.35 4.77 -10.53
CA PRO A 30 -5.75 3.99 -9.35
C PRO A 30 -5.39 2.51 -9.41
N ARG A 31 -5.53 1.89 -10.59
CA ARG A 31 -5.24 0.47 -10.81
C ARG A 31 -3.74 0.16 -10.73
N GLU A 32 -2.90 1.05 -11.25
CA GLU A 32 -1.44 0.90 -11.17
C GLU A 32 -0.99 0.97 -9.70
N ILE A 33 -1.52 1.94 -8.94
CA ILE A 33 -1.24 2.08 -7.52
C ILE A 33 -1.65 0.83 -6.76
N ALA A 34 -2.87 0.32 -6.99
CA ALA A 34 -3.36 -0.89 -6.33
C ALA A 34 -2.50 -2.12 -6.65
N ILE A 35 -2.08 -2.28 -7.91
CA ILE A 35 -1.17 -3.36 -8.34
C ILE A 35 0.18 -3.25 -7.63
N ASP A 36 0.78 -2.06 -7.59
CA ASP A 36 2.07 -1.82 -6.94
C ASP A 36 2.02 -2.15 -5.45
N VAL A 37 0.97 -1.69 -4.76
CA VAL A 37 0.77 -1.97 -3.32
C VAL A 37 0.55 -3.47 -3.07
N LYS A 38 -0.31 -4.13 -3.85
CA LYS A 38 -0.53 -5.59 -3.73
C LYS A 38 0.75 -6.37 -4.02
N THR A 39 1.56 -5.92 -4.98
CA THR A 39 2.86 -6.53 -5.29
C THR A 39 3.85 -6.35 -4.14
N LEU A 40 3.87 -5.18 -3.51
CA LEU A 40 4.66 -4.94 -2.30
C LEU A 40 4.23 -5.89 -1.17
N CYS A 41 2.93 -6.04 -0.93
CA CYS A 41 2.39 -6.97 0.07
C CYS A 41 2.86 -8.41 -0.19
N ARG A 42 2.74 -8.90 -1.43
CA ARG A 42 3.22 -10.24 -1.82
C ARG A 42 4.72 -10.41 -1.60
N SER A 43 5.52 -9.34 -1.80
CA SER A 43 6.97 -9.41 -1.55
C SER A 43 7.34 -9.50 -0.06
N ILE A 44 6.43 -9.08 0.82
CA ILE A 44 6.58 -9.12 2.29
C ILE A 44 6.16 -10.48 2.84
N VAL A 45 5.06 -11.07 2.33
CA VAL A 45 4.60 -12.41 2.73
C VAL A 45 5.50 -13.47 2.09
N LYS A 46 6.70 -13.70 2.64
CA LYS A 46 7.57 -14.81 2.21
C LYS A 46 7.26 -16.11 2.94
N ASP A 47 6.98 -16.04 4.24
CA ASP A 47 6.91 -17.23 5.10
C ASP A 47 5.50 -17.49 5.67
N GLY A 48 4.47 -16.79 5.18
CA GLY A 48 3.06 -17.01 5.52
C GLY A 48 2.62 -16.64 6.95
N LEU A 49 3.56 -16.34 7.86
CA LEU A 49 3.26 -16.01 9.26
C LEU A 49 2.94 -14.53 9.49
N THR A 50 3.48 -13.65 8.66
CA THR A 50 3.25 -12.20 8.78
C THR A 50 1.92 -11.81 8.16
N ARG A 51 1.03 -11.26 8.99
CA ARG A 51 -0.22 -10.64 8.53
C ARG A 51 0.08 -9.26 7.97
N ILE A 52 -0.59 -8.90 6.88
CA ILE A 52 -0.49 -7.55 6.30
C ILE A 52 -1.86 -6.89 6.36
N ALA A 53 -1.90 -5.68 6.89
CA ALA A 53 -3.04 -4.79 6.79
C ALA A 53 -2.66 -3.60 5.89
N ILE A 54 -3.47 -3.34 4.87
CA ILE A 54 -3.31 -2.16 4.01
C ILE A 54 -4.17 -1.06 4.62
N SER A 55 -3.54 0.05 4.98
CA SER A 55 -4.23 1.26 5.42
C SER A 55 -4.66 2.06 4.19
N GLU A 56 -5.91 2.51 4.20
CA GLU A 56 -6.48 3.33 3.13
C GLU A 56 -5.66 4.60 2.90
N ILE A 57 -5.62 5.05 1.64
CA ILE A 57 -5.05 6.35 1.30
C ILE A 57 -6.01 7.44 1.81
N ILE A 58 -5.47 8.36 2.60
CA ILE A 58 -6.24 9.44 3.23
C ILE A 58 -6.64 10.47 2.17
N GLN A 59 -7.86 11.00 2.31
CA GLN A 59 -8.32 12.14 1.52
C GLN A 59 -7.40 13.35 1.70
N ARG A 60 -7.25 14.12 0.63
CA ARG A 60 -6.42 15.32 0.61
C ARG A 60 -7.29 16.56 0.47
N GLN A 61 -6.68 17.72 0.69
CA GLN A 61 -7.36 19.01 0.51
C GLN A 61 -7.67 19.31 -0.96
N ASP A 62 -6.91 18.75 -1.91
CA ASP A 62 -7.19 18.83 -3.34
C ASP A 62 -8.29 17.82 -3.74
N GLU A 63 -9.53 18.31 -3.84
CA GLU A 63 -10.73 17.49 -4.09
C GLU A 63 -10.66 16.67 -5.39
N ASP A 64 -10.02 17.19 -6.44
CA ASP A 64 -9.85 16.48 -7.72
C ASP A 64 -9.13 15.14 -7.54
N MET A 65 -8.21 15.05 -6.59
CA MET A 65 -7.48 13.81 -6.30
C MET A 65 -8.28 12.84 -5.44
N ASN A 66 -9.31 13.31 -4.72
CA ASN A 66 -10.13 12.46 -3.86
C ASN A 66 -10.95 11.43 -4.64
N ILE A 67 -11.33 11.72 -5.89
CA ILE A 67 -11.97 10.73 -6.78
C ILE A 67 -11.00 9.59 -7.09
N LYS A 68 -9.74 9.91 -7.42
CA LYS A 68 -8.69 8.90 -7.66
C LYS A 68 -8.42 8.10 -6.39
N ILE A 69 -8.29 8.75 -5.24
CA ILE A 69 -8.06 8.11 -3.93
C ILE A 69 -9.17 7.11 -3.61
N ARG A 70 -10.45 7.50 -3.74
CA ARG A 70 -11.59 6.60 -3.49
C ARG A 70 -11.56 5.37 -4.40
N LYS A 71 -11.28 5.55 -5.70
CA LYS A 71 -11.14 4.43 -6.63
C LYS A 71 -9.98 3.51 -6.25
N THR A 72 -8.85 4.06 -5.84
CA THR A 72 -7.70 3.26 -5.40
C THR A 72 -8.05 2.45 -4.14
N ASN A 73 -8.69 3.06 -3.14
CA ASN A 73 -9.06 2.36 -1.91
C ASN A 73 -10.05 1.21 -2.18
N LEU A 74 -11.00 1.39 -3.09
CA LEU A 74 -11.89 0.29 -3.52
C LEU A 74 -11.09 -0.88 -4.13
N LEU A 75 -10.15 -0.58 -5.02
CA LEU A 75 -9.30 -1.61 -5.65
C LEU A 75 -8.33 -2.28 -4.68
N LEU A 76 -7.97 -1.62 -3.57
CA LEU A 76 -7.16 -2.19 -2.50
C LEU A 76 -7.96 -3.12 -1.59
N ALA A 77 -9.27 -2.90 -1.47
CA ALA A 77 -10.19 -3.71 -0.67
C ALA A 77 -10.63 -5.01 -1.38
N GLU A 78 -10.53 -5.06 -2.72
CA GLU A 78 -10.72 -6.28 -3.53
C GLU A 78 -9.62 -7.33 -3.30
#